data_AF-A0A3R7TNN0-F1
#
_entry.id   AF-A0A3R7TNN0-F1
#
_cell.length_a   1.000
_cell.length_b   1.000
_cell.length_c   1.000
_cell.angle_alpha   90.00
_cell.angle_beta   90.00
_cell.angle_gamma   90.00
#
_symmetry.space_group_name_H-M   'P 1'
#
loop_
_entity.id
_entity.type
_entity.pdbx_description
1 polymer ?
#
loop_
_entity_poly.entity_id
_entity_poly.type
_entity_poly.pdbx_seq_one_letter_code
_entity_poly.pdbx_strand_id
1 'polypeptide(L)' 'MKSSISKDKYYHLFTGSSLLVLALVSELDKEGIIPVVKDQGESARLAGFGITTPLLQDVYLHRDEIDKGKKVVKQLF' A
#
# COMPACT_ATOMS: atom_id res chain seq x y z
N MET A 1 -10.43 -11.59 31.46
CA MET A 1 -10.86 -10.98 30.18
C MET A 1 -9.68 -10.20 29.63
N LYS A 2 -8.91 -10.74 28.67
CA LYS A 2 -7.83 -10.01 28.00
C LYS A 2 -8.04 -10.17 26.49
N SER A 3 -8.15 -9.01 25.85
CA SER A 3 -8.58 -8.79 24.48
C SER A 3 -7.95 -9.75 23.47
N SER A 4 -8.80 -10.31 22.60
CA SER A 4 -8.39 -10.84 21.31
C SER A 4 -7.71 -9.74 20.52
N ILE A 5 -6.38 -9.75 20.51
CA ILE A 5 -5.57 -8.93 19.61
C ILE A 5 -5.74 -9.56 18.23
N SER A 6 -6.68 -9.01 17.47
CA SER A 6 -6.87 -9.33 16.06
C SER A 6 -5.52 -9.17 15.37
N LYS A 7 -5.01 -10.26 14.81
CA LYS A 7 -3.80 -10.28 13.99
C LYS A 7 -3.98 -9.22 12.92
N ASP A 8 -3.25 -8.13 13.04
CA ASP A 8 -3.35 -6.96 12.18
C ASP A 8 -2.90 -7.36 10.77
N LYS A 9 -3.87 -7.82 9.98
CA LYS A 9 -3.64 -8.39 8.65
C LYS A 9 -3.77 -7.26 7.66
N TYR A 10 -2.62 -6.85 7.15
CA TYR A 10 -2.53 -6.02 5.97
C TYR A 10 -2.82 -6.85 4.73
N TYR A 11 -3.69 -6.33 3.87
CA TYR A 11 -4.08 -6.94 2.61
C TYR A 11 -3.56 -6.08 1.48
N HIS A 12 -3.05 -6.75 0.46
CA HIS A 12 -2.60 -6.09 -0.76
C HIS A 12 -3.79 -5.44 -1.47
N LEU A 13 -3.63 -4.17 -1.82
CA LEU A 13 -4.63 -3.38 -2.53
C LEU A 13 -4.22 -3.18 -4.00
N PHE A 14 -2.98 -2.75 -4.22
CA PHE A 14 -2.53 -2.27 -5.53
C PHE A 14 -1.02 -2.40 -5.66
N THR A 15 -0.54 -2.67 -6.88
CA THR A 15 0.87 -2.59 -7.27
C THR A 15 0.97 -1.70 -8.49
N GLY A 16 1.86 -0.70 -8.46
CA GLY A 16 2.04 0.20 -9.58
C GLY A 16 3.31 1.03 -9.50
N SER A 17 3.53 1.89 -10.48
CA SER A 17 4.62 2.86 -10.43
C SER A 17 4.42 3.85 -9.29
N SER A 18 5.52 4.46 -8.84
CA SER A 18 5.50 5.45 -7.76
C SER A 18 4.53 6.61 -7.98
N LEU A 19 4.35 7.04 -9.24
CA LEU A 19 3.38 8.09 -9.59
C LEU A 19 1.93 7.66 -9.33
N LEU A 20 1.56 6.44 -9.73
CA LEU A 20 0.20 5.91 -9.52
C LEU A 20 -0.05 5.64 -8.04
N VAL A 21 0.97 5.14 -7.33
CA VAL A 21 0.89 4.93 -5.88
C VAL A 21 0.74 6.26 -5.15
N LEU A 22 1.48 7.30 -5.52
CA LEU A 22 1.33 8.63 -4.92
C LEU A 22 -0.09 9.19 -5.13
N ALA A 23 -0.64 9.06 -6.34
CA ALA A 23 -2.01 9.48 -6.63
C ALA A 23 -3.03 8.69 -5.78
N LEU A 24 -2.85 7.38 -5.68
CA LEU A 24 -3.72 6.51 -4.87
C LEU A 24 -3.65 6.85 -3.38
N VAL A 25 -2.46 7.07 -2.82
CA VAL A 25 -2.27 7.49 -1.43
C VAL A 25 -3.00 8.80 -1.16
N SER A 26 -2.93 9.77 -2.08
CA SER A 26 -3.62 11.05 -1.91
C SER A 26 -5.15 10.90 -1.87
N GLU A 27 -5.73 10.00 -2.66
CA GLU A 27 -7.18 9.74 -2.55
C GLU A 27 -7.56 8.96 -1.29
N LEU A 28 -6.74 8.00 -0.89
CA LEU A 28 -6.97 7.27 0.36
C LEU A 28 -6.92 8.21 1.59
N ASP A 29 -6.01 9.18 1.58
CA ASP A 29 -5.89 10.20 2.64
C ASP A 29 -7.16 11.07 2.77
N LYS A 30 -7.77 11.47 1.65
CA LYS A 30 -9.06 12.20 1.65
C LYS A 30 -10.18 11.38 2.28
N GLU A 31 -10.11 10.06 2.15
CA GLU A 31 -11.05 9.11 2.74
C GLU A 31 -10.70 8.71 4.18
N GLY A 32 -9.64 9.29 4.75
CA GLY A 32 -9.14 9.06 6.11
C GLY A 32 -8.36 7.75 6.29
N ILE A 33 -7.92 7.13 5.19
CA ILE A 33 -7.21 5.86 5.18
C ILE A 33 -5.71 6.10 5.02
N ILE A 34 -4.89 5.53 5.89
CA ILE A 34 -3.43 5.63 5.82
C ILE A 34 -2.85 4.29 5.32
N PRO A 35 -2.50 4.17 4.03
CA PRO A 35 -1.95 2.93 3.50
C PRO A 35 -0.49 2.68 3.89
N VAL A 36 -0.12 1.40 3.95
CA VAL A 36 1.27 0.96 4.05
C VAL A 36 1.83 0.77 2.64
N VAL A 37 2.77 1.63 2.25
CA VAL A 37 3.47 1.54 0.96
C VAL A 37 4.81 0.83 1.14
N LYS A 38 5.08 -0.17 0.29
CA LYS A 38 6.36 -0.89 0.26
C LYS A 38 7.06 -0.66 -1.07
N ASP A 39 8.27 -0.09 -1.00
CA ASP A 39 9.16 0.07 -2.13
C ASP A 39 10.35 -0.91 -2.01
N GLN A 40 10.28 -2.00 -2.77
CA GLN A 40 11.31 -3.03 -2.75
C GLN A 40 12.60 -2.55 -3.41
N GLY A 41 12.51 -1.70 -4.44
CA GLY A 41 13.67 -1.17 -5.15
C GLY A 41 14.49 -0.23 -4.28
N GLU A 42 13.81 0.67 -3.57
CA GLU A 42 14.45 1.60 -2.63
C GLU A 42 15.03 0.85 -1.43
N SER A 43 14.32 -0.17 -0.92
CA SER A 43 14.83 -1.03 0.15
C SER A 43 16.11 -1.78 -0.26
N ALA A 44 16.12 -2.34 -1.47
CA ALA A 44 17.30 -3.02 -2.04
C ALA A 44 18.48 -2.06 -2.20
N ARG A 45 18.23 -0.85 -2.71
CA ARG A 45 19.23 0.21 -2.87
C ARG A 45 19.87 0.57 -1.53
N LEU A 46 19.06 0.75 -0.47
CA LEU A 46 19.54 1.07 0.87
C LEU A 46 20.36 -0.06 1.50
N ALA A 47 20.02 -1.31 1.22
CA ALA A 47 20.75 -2.48 1.70
C ALA A 47 22.02 -2.80 0.86
N GLY A 48 22.32 -2.01 -0.17
CA GLY A 48 23.49 -2.20 -1.03
C GLY A 48 23.32 -3.28 -2.10
N PHE A 49 22.09 -3.74 -2.36
CA PHE A 49 21.77 -4.62 -3.47
C PHE A 49 21.56 -3.81 -4.75
N GLY A 50 22.02 -4.33 -5.88
CA GLY A 50 21.70 -3.76 -7.19
C GLY A 50 20.21 -3.88 -7.48
N ILE A 51 19.60 -2.81 -8.01
CA ILE A 51 18.18 -2.79 -8.39
C ILE A 51 18.06 -3.45 -9.77
N THR A 52 17.49 -4.65 -9.84
CA THR A 52 17.23 -5.35 -11.13
C THR A 52 15.75 -5.36 -11.50
N THR A 53 14.88 -4.96 -10.58
CA THR A 53 13.42 -4.96 -10.73
C THR A 53 12.89 -3.56 -11.08
N PRO A 54 11.80 -3.47 -11.86
CA PRO A 54 11.13 -2.21 -12.11
C PRO A 54 10.71 -1.55 -10.78
N LEU A 55 10.79 -0.20 -10.72
CA LEU A 55 10.48 0.63 -9.55
C LEU A 55 8.97 0.66 -9.26
N LEU A 56 8.43 -0.52 -8.95
CA LEU A 56 7.05 -0.72 -8.55
C LEU A 56 6.96 -0.70 -7.03
N GLN A 57 5.85 -0.16 -6.56
CA GLN A 57 5.50 -0.06 -5.16
C GLN A 57 4.20 -0.81 -4.91
N ASP A 58 4.15 -1.47 -3.76
CA ASP A 58 2.98 -2.20 -3.29
C ASP A 58 2.26 -1.39 -2.21
N VAL A 59 0.94 -1.30 -2.32
CA VAL A 59 0.06 -0.60 -1.38
C VAL A 59 -0.75 -1.63 -0.62
N TYR A 60 -0.74 -1.53 0.70
CA TYR A 60 -1.47 -2.40 1.61
C TYR A 60 -2.39 -1.60 2.53
N LEU A 61 -3.54 -2.18 2.86
CA LEU A 61 -4.52 -1.63 3.80
C LEU A 61 -4.88 -2.63 4.88
N HIS A 62 -5.43 -2.16 6.00
CA HIS A 62 -6.06 -3.04 6.96
C HIS A 62 -7.29 -3.73 6.34
N ARG A 63 -7.67 -4.87 6.91
CA ARG A 63 -8.84 -5.64 6.46
C ARG A 63 -10.11 -4.80 6.38
N ASP A 64 -10.32 -3.95 7.38
CA ASP A 64 -11.54 -3.15 7.53
C ASP A 64 -11.63 -2.02 6.48
N GLU A 65 -10.49 -1.64 5.90
CA GLU A 65 -10.39 -0.54 4.92
C GLU A 65 -10.28 -1.06 3.48
N ILE A 66 -10.06 -2.37 3.28
CA ILE A 66 -9.73 -2.92 1.96
C ILE A 66 -10.86 -2.73 0.94
N ASP A 67 -12.11 -2.93 1.37
CA ASP A 67 -13.29 -2.78 0.50
C ASP A 67 -13.48 -1.31 0.09
N LYS A 68 -13.15 -0.38 0.97
CA LYS A 68 -13.18 1.06 0.68
C LYS A 68 -12.05 1.43 -0.28
N GLY A 69 -10.82 0.95 -0.02
CA GLY A 69 -9.68 1.16 -0.90
C GLY A 69 -9.90 0.62 -2.31
N LYS A 70 -10.53 -0.55 -2.47
CA LYS A 70 -10.87 -1.10 -3.80
C LYS A 70 -11.79 -0.20 -4.61
N LYS A 71 -12.72 0.50 -3.95
CA LYS A 71 -13.62 1.47 -4.62
C LYS A 71 -12.82 2.68 -5.11
N VAL A 72 -11.91 3.19 -4.29
CA VAL A 72 -11.01 4.29 -4.66
C VAL A 72 -10.16 3.92 -5.87
N VAL A 73 -9.55 2.74 -5.86
CA VAL A 73 -8.75 2.24 -7.01
C VAL A 73 -9.58 2.21 -8.29
N LYS A 74 -10.82 1.71 -8.24
CA LYS A 74 -11.74 1.63 -9.39
C LYS A 74 -12.24 2.99 -9.89
N GLN A 75 -12.22 4.02 -9.04
CA GLN A 75 -12.58 5.38 -9.44
C GLN A 75 -11.39 6.11 -10.08
N LEU A 76 -10.18 5.77 -9.65
CA LEU A 76 -8.94 6.40 -10.10
C LEU A 76 -8.43 5.82 -11.43
N PHE A 77 -8.68 4.53 -11.69
CA PHE A 77 -8.22 3.77 -12.86
C PHE A 77 -9.37 2.97 -13.49
#